data_AF-A0A7V8VTU2-F1
#
_entry.id   AF-A0A7V8VTU2-F1
#
_cell.length_a   1.000
_cell.length_b   1.000
_cell.length_c   1.000
_cell.angle_alpha   90.00
_cell.angle_beta   90.00
_cell.angle_gamma   90.00
#
_symmetry.space_group_name_H-M   'P 1'
#
loop_
_entity.id
_entity.type
_entity.pdbx_description
1 polymer ?
#
loop_
_entity_poly.entity_id
_entity_poly.type
_entity_poly.pdbx_seq_one_letter_code
_entity_poly.pdbx_strand_id
1 'polypeptide(L)'
;MRLALLIASAGLVLGTGVLAAQQTPEAAAQQRAEAMVVQRADSSLMILAAGDGAQAARLESTAQWLWGGFAGGAALGPIGAGMAWFLAGNSHARLEVARAMMLSAEVGPAYLHVYEQSYAETLHARRKRSALVGGAFGTATLGAVLLAVWANYYYY
;
A
#
# COMPACT_ATOMS: atom_id res chain seq x y z
N MET A 1 -65.24 -31.19 20.98
CA MET A 1 -65.75 -31.07 22.37
C MET A 1 -64.76 -30.26 23.19
N ARG A 2 -65.22 -29.12 23.72
CA ARG A 2 -64.91 -28.53 25.06
C ARG A 2 -63.42 -28.41 25.46
N LEU A 3 -62.86 -27.28 25.92
CA LEU A 3 -63.43 -26.07 26.51
C LEU A 3 -62.30 -25.01 26.65
N ALA A 4 -62.69 -23.75 26.65
CA ALA A 4 -61.90 -22.56 26.94
C ALA A 4 -61.06 -22.63 28.23
N LEU A 5 -59.93 -21.92 28.27
CA LEU A 5 -59.62 -21.07 29.41
C LEU A 5 -58.74 -19.86 29.01
N LEU A 6 -59.39 -18.71 29.02
CA LEU A 6 -58.85 -17.35 29.06
C LEU A 6 -58.28 -17.05 30.45
N ILE A 7 -57.02 -16.63 30.54
CA ILE A 7 -56.46 -15.77 31.59
C ILE A 7 -55.41 -14.89 30.87
N ALA A 8 -55.70 -13.68 30.39
CA ALA A 8 -55.94 -12.45 31.15
C ALA A 8 -54.83 -12.15 32.18
N SER A 9 -53.63 -11.80 31.70
CA SER A 9 -52.67 -11.01 32.48
C SER A 9 -52.19 -9.83 31.63
N ALA A 10 -53.03 -8.79 31.63
CA ALA A 10 -52.66 -7.44 31.22
C ALA A 10 -51.62 -6.90 32.22
N GLY A 11 -50.35 -7.18 31.95
CA GLY A 11 -49.21 -6.55 32.60
C GLY A 11 -49.02 -5.14 32.01
N LEU A 12 -49.71 -4.21 32.63
CA LEU A 12 -49.63 -2.76 32.45
C LEU A 12 -48.19 -2.26 32.70
N VAL A 13 -47.33 -2.22 31.67
CA VAL A 13 -46.05 -1.49 31.72
C VAL A 13 -46.33 -0.03 31.38
N LEU A 14 -46.91 0.67 32.34
CA LEU A 14 -46.97 2.14 32.37
C LEU A 14 -45.84 2.63 33.26
N GLY A 15 -44.89 3.36 32.68
CA GLY A 15 -44.04 4.28 33.43
C GLY A 15 -42.57 3.91 33.57
N THR A 16 -41.81 3.98 32.48
CA THR A 16 -40.47 4.58 32.55
C THR A 16 -40.43 5.66 31.49
N GLY A 17 -40.58 6.89 31.95
CA GLY A 17 -40.60 8.07 31.13
C GLY A 17 -39.44 8.07 30.15
N VAL A 18 -39.77 8.39 28.92
CA VAL A 18 -38.88 9.01 27.95
C VAL A 18 -38.35 10.30 28.59
N LEU A 19 -37.35 10.19 29.47
CA LEU A 19 -36.35 11.24 29.59
C LEU A 19 -35.54 11.15 28.30
N ALA A 20 -36.09 11.76 27.25
CA ALA A 20 -35.25 12.36 26.24
C ALA A 20 -34.35 13.32 27.02
N ALA A 21 -33.16 12.85 27.38
CA ALA A 21 -32.09 13.70 27.85
C ALA A 21 -31.98 14.79 26.79
N GLN A 22 -32.43 16.00 27.13
CA GLN A 22 -32.02 17.21 26.44
C GLN A 22 -30.49 17.22 26.55
N GLN A 23 -29.81 16.61 25.58
CA GLN A 23 -28.40 16.87 25.34
C GLN A 23 -28.34 18.38 25.12
N THR A 24 -27.82 19.08 26.12
CA THR A 24 -27.58 20.52 26.01
C THR A 24 -26.74 20.75 24.75
N PRO A 25 -27.05 21.77 23.93
CA PRO A 25 -26.31 22.04 22.70
C PRO A 25 -24.79 22.21 22.93
N GLU A 26 -24.38 22.56 24.15
CA GLU A 26 -22.99 22.58 24.62
C GLU A 26 -22.33 21.18 24.68
N ALA A 27 -23.02 20.16 25.20
CA ALA A 27 -22.48 18.80 25.29
C ALA A 27 -22.32 18.16 23.91
N ALA A 28 -23.26 18.44 22.98
CA ALA A 28 -23.15 18.00 21.59
C ALA A 28 -22.01 18.71 20.84
N ALA A 29 -21.73 19.98 21.16
CA ALA A 29 -20.60 20.71 20.61
C ALA A 29 -19.25 20.16 21.13
N GLN A 30 -19.16 19.82 22.42
CA GLN A 30 -17.97 19.19 23.01
C GLN A 30 -17.70 17.80 22.43
N GLN A 31 -18.73 16.96 22.27
CA GLN A 31 -18.58 15.64 21.63
C GLN A 31 -18.12 15.73 20.17
N ARG A 32 -18.58 16.75 19.41
CA ARG A 32 -18.10 17.00 18.05
C ARG A 32 -16.66 17.49 18.01
N ALA A 33 -16.27 18.34 18.96
CA ALA A 33 -14.89 18.82 19.06
C ALA A 33 -13.92 17.68 19.40
N GLU A 34 -14.27 16.82 20.35
CA GLU A 34 -13.48 15.62 20.69
C GLU A 34 -13.39 14.64 19.51
N ALA A 35 -14.50 14.38 18.82
CA ALA A 35 -14.50 13.54 17.63
C ALA A 35 -13.59 14.09 16.51
N MET A 36 -13.58 15.41 16.30
CA MET A 36 -12.68 16.04 15.33
C MET A 36 -11.20 15.93 15.73
N VAL A 37 -10.87 16.01 17.03
CA VAL A 37 -9.50 15.85 17.53
C VAL A 37 -9.01 14.41 17.32
N VAL A 38 -9.85 13.41 17.63
CA VAL A 38 -9.54 12.00 17.39
C VAL A 38 -9.34 11.73 15.90
N GLN A 39 -10.23 12.23 15.03
CA GLN A 39 -10.12 12.05 13.59
C GLN A 39 -8.86 12.73 13.00
N ARG A 40 -8.44 13.86 13.59
CA ARG A 40 -7.19 14.53 13.21
C ARG A 40 -5.95 13.75 13.67
N ALA A 41 -6.00 13.15 14.86
CA ALA A 41 -4.94 12.28 15.35
C ALA A 41 -4.79 11.03 14.47
N ASP A 42 -5.89 10.37 14.12
CA ASP A 42 -5.88 9.21 13.22
C ASP A 42 -5.30 9.55 11.84
N SER A 43 -5.71 10.66 11.24
CA SER A 43 -5.16 11.10 9.95
C SER A 43 -3.67 11.44 10.02
N SER A 44 -3.19 12.01 11.13
CA SER A 44 -1.76 12.26 11.33
C SER A 44 -0.94 10.97 11.44
N LEU A 45 -1.48 9.94 12.09
CA LEU A 45 -0.86 8.61 12.18
C LEU A 45 -0.82 7.92 10.81
N MET A 46 -1.86 8.07 9.99
CA MET A 46 -1.87 7.52 8.63
C MET A 46 -0.82 8.19 7.72
N ILE A 47 -0.63 9.51 7.83
CA ILE A 47 0.41 10.23 7.07
C ILE A 47 1.80 9.76 7.50
N LEU A 48 2.02 9.58 8.80
CA LEU A 48 3.27 9.06 9.33
C LEU A 48 3.53 7.64 8.81
N ALA A 49 2.53 6.75 8.86
CA ALA A 49 2.61 5.39 8.34
C ALA A 49 3.02 5.36 6.87
N ALA A 50 2.41 6.22 6.05
CA ALA A 50 2.73 6.34 4.63
C ALA A 50 4.18 6.81 4.40
N GLY A 51 4.63 7.77 5.23
CA GLY A 51 6.00 8.28 5.20
C GLY A 51 7.03 7.21 5.55
N ASP A 52 6.80 6.49 6.65
CA ASP A 52 7.71 5.44 7.14
C ASP A 52 7.78 4.25 6.19
N GLY A 53 6.64 3.84 5.61
CA GLY A 53 6.60 2.80 4.59
C GLY A 53 7.38 3.19 3.33
N ALA A 54 7.20 4.42 2.84
CA ALA A 54 7.96 4.93 1.71
C ALA A 54 9.46 5.05 2.00
N GLN A 55 9.86 5.43 3.22
CA GLN A 55 11.27 5.49 3.62
C GLN A 55 11.90 4.10 3.71
N ALA A 56 11.21 3.15 4.33
CA ALA A 56 11.68 1.77 4.40
C ALA A 56 11.89 1.17 3.00
N ALA A 57 10.95 1.43 2.08
CA ALA A 57 11.07 1.00 0.69
C ALA A 57 12.29 1.61 -0.04
N ARG A 58 12.85 2.74 0.42
CA ARG A 58 14.07 3.35 -0.15
C ARG A 58 15.35 2.63 0.29
N LEU A 59 15.32 1.98 1.43
CA LEU A 59 16.46 1.22 1.97
C LEU A 59 16.62 -0.14 1.28
N GLU A 60 15.56 -0.68 0.67
CA GLU A 60 15.67 -1.88 -0.15
C GLU A 60 16.57 -1.64 -1.38
N SER A 61 17.43 -2.62 -1.65
CA SER A 61 18.25 -2.64 -2.85
C SER A 61 17.39 -2.94 -4.08
N THR A 62 17.53 -2.12 -5.12
CA THR A 62 16.94 -2.37 -6.44
C THR A 62 17.98 -2.80 -7.48
N ALA A 63 19.19 -3.14 -7.04
CA ALA A 63 20.31 -3.48 -7.91
C ALA A 63 20.02 -4.68 -8.81
N GLN A 64 19.33 -5.71 -8.29
CA GLN A 64 18.92 -6.86 -9.09
C GLN A 64 18.05 -6.46 -10.29
N TRP A 65 17.13 -5.51 -10.09
CA TRP A 65 16.26 -5.02 -11.16
C TRP A 65 17.02 -4.18 -12.17
N LEU A 66 17.99 -3.38 -11.71
CA LEU A 66 18.90 -2.65 -12.58
C LEU A 66 19.68 -3.60 -13.49
N TRP A 67 20.33 -4.62 -12.92
CA TRP A 67 21.11 -5.59 -13.68
C TRP A 67 20.24 -6.48 -14.58
N GLY A 68 19.06 -6.88 -14.11
CA GLY A 68 18.10 -7.63 -14.93
C GLY A 68 17.60 -6.81 -16.13
N GLY A 69 17.32 -5.53 -15.91
CA GLY A 69 17.02 -4.57 -16.98
C GLY A 69 18.17 -4.50 -17.98
N PHE A 70 19.39 -4.28 -17.50
CA PHE A 70 20.59 -4.19 -18.35
C PHE A 70 20.81 -5.44 -19.19
N ALA A 71 20.79 -6.63 -18.58
CA ALA A 71 20.98 -7.88 -19.28
C ALA A 71 19.88 -8.09 -20.35
N GLY A 72 18.61 -7.81 -20.00
CA GLY A 72 17.50 -7.88 -20.95
C GLY A 72 17.68 -6.92 -22.12
N GLY A 73 18.05 -5.67 -21.84
CA GLY A 73 18.32 -4.64 -22.85
C GLY A 73 19.51 -4.99 -23.75
N ALA A 74 20.59 -5.53 -23.19
CA ALA A 74 21.78 -5.90 -23.93
C ALA A 74 21.56 -7.11 -24.85
N ALA A 75 20.69 -8.05 -24.44
CA ALA A 75 20.40 -9.24 -25.22
C ALA A 75 19.35 -9.00 -26.31
N LEU A 76 18.27 -8.28 -26.00
CA LEU A 76 17.08 -8.18 -26.85
C LEU A 76 16.63 -6.73 -27.13
N GLY A 77 17.44 -5.74 -26.75
CA GLY A 77 17.14 -4.33 -26.94
C GLY A 77 15.90 -3.87 -26.17
N PRO A 78 15.05 -3.02 -26.77
CA PRO A 78 13.86 -2.48 -26.10
C PRO A 78 12.88 -3.55 -25.61
N ILE A 79 12.80 -4.70 -26.31
CA ILE A 79 11.89 -5.79 -25.95
C ILE A 79 12.31 -6.42 -24.62
N GLY A 80 13.60 -6.73 -24.47
CA GLY A 80 14.12 -7.30 -23.22
C GLY A 80 14.04 -6.31 -22.05
N ALA A 81 14.26 -5.02 -22.30
CA ALA A 81 14.04 -3.96 -21.31
C ALA A 81 12.57 -3.91 -20.85
N GLY A 82 11.62 -4.01 -21.77
CA GLY A 82 10.19 -4.05 -21.46
C GLY A 82 9.78 -5.27 -20.62
N MET A 83 10.33 -6.45 -20.92
CA MET A 83 10.11 -7.65 -20.12
C MET A 83 10.62 -7.50 -18.68
N ALA A 84 11.84 -6.98 -18.50
CA ALA A 84 12.40 -6.75 -17.17
C ALA A 84 11.57 -5.73 -16.37
N TRP A 85 11.07 -4.68 -17.03
CA TRP A 85 10.18 -3.70 -16.41
C TRP A 85 8.84 -4.31 -15.97
N PHE A 86 8.24 -5.16 -16.81
CA PHE A 86 7.00 -5.86 -16.49
C PHE A 86 7.18 -6.80 -15.28
N LEU A 87 8.26 -7.58 -15.27
CA LEU A 87 8.60 -8.46 -14.14
C LEU A 87 8.87 -7.69 -12.85
N ALA A 88 9.53 -6.54 -12.93
CA ALA A 88 9.75 -5.66 -11.78
C ALA A 88 8.43 -5.19 -11.16
N GLY A 89 7.44 -4.90 -12.00
CA GLY A 89 6.09 -4.50 -11.58
C GLY A 89 5.31 -5.59 -10.88
N ASN A 90 5.46 -6.85 -11.28
CA ASN A 90 4.74 -7.99 -10.71
C ASN A 90 5.51 -8.72 -9.60
N SER A 91 6.69 -8.21 -9.22
CA SER A 91 7.51 -8.81 -8.18
C SER A 91 6.87 -8.69 -6.80
N HIS A 92 6.96 -9.72 -5.98
CA HIS A 92 6.41 -9.65 -4.63
C HIS A 92 7.14 -8.57 -3.80
N ALA A 93 6.38 -7.57 -3.34
CA ALA A 93 6.80 -6.60 -2.35
C ALA A 93 6.07 -6.93 -1.05
N ARG A 94 6.65 -7.82 -0.24
CA ARG A 94 6.09 -8.18 1.06
C ARG A 94 7.01 -7.69 2.16
N LEU A 95 6.39 -7.14 3.19
CA LEU A 95 7.10 -6.82 4.43
C LEU A 95 7.59 -8.12 5.07
N GLU A 96 8.76 -8.05 5.70
CA GLU A 96 9.24 -9.14 6.51
C GLU A 96 8.27 -9.38 7.69
N VAL A 97 7.86 -10.64 7.89
CA VAL A 97 6.82 -11.01 8.87
C VAL A 97 7.17 -10.53 10.27
N ALA A 98 8.46 -10.59 10.65
CA ALA A 98 8.95 -10.10 11.93
C ALA A 98 8.70 -8.59 12.11
N ARG A 99 8.90 -7.79 11.06
CA ARG A 99 8.65 -6.35 11.09
C ARG A 99 7.15 -6.03 11.15
N ALA A 100 6.33 -6.77 10.40
CA ALA A 100 4.87 -6.62 10.44
C ALA A 100 4.29 -6.94 11.84
N MET A 101 4.80 -8.00 12.50
CA MET A 101 4.41 -8.34 13.86
C MET A 101 4.81 -7.26 14.87
N MET A 102 6.00 -6.66 14.73
CA MET A 102 6.45 -5.59 15.61
C MET A 102 5.58 -4.32 15.46
N LEU A 103 5.35 -3.88 14.22
CA LEU A 103 4.55 -2.67 13.96
C LEU A 103 3.09 -2.82 14.39
N SER A 104 2.49 -4.00 14.15
CA SER A 104 1.11 -4.27 14.57
C SER A 104 0.95 -4.29 16.09
N ALA A 105 1.96 -4.76 16.84
CA ALA A 105 1.94 -4.78 18.30
C ALA A 105 2.14 -3.38 18.91
N GLU A 106 2.89 -2.50 18.26
CA GLU A 106 3.27 -1.18 18.80
C GLU A 106 2.27 -0.07 18.46
N VAL A 107 1.78 -0.01 17.21
CA VAL A 107 0.99 1.12 16.69
C VAL A 107 -0.44 0.71 16.30
N GLY A 108 -0.69 -0.58 16.14
CA GLY A 108 -2.01 -1.14 15.81
C GLY A 108 -2.22 -1.44 14.31
N PRO A 109 -3.34 -2.11 13.98
CA PRO A 109 -3.56 -2.69 12.65
C PRO A 109 -3.85 -1.67 11.54
N ALA A 110 -4.44 -0.52 11.86
CA ALA A 110 -4.74 0.52 10.86
C ALA A 110 -3.45 1.18 10.32
N TYR A 111 -2.45 1.37 11.18
CA TYR A 111 -1.14 1.89 10.78
C TYR A 111 -0.43 0.91 9.83
N LEU A 112 -0.44 -0.39 10.16
CA LEU A 112 0.19 -1.44 9.36
C LEU A 112 -0.33 -1.44 7.91
N HIS A 113 -1.64 -1.33 7.72
CA HIS A 113 -2.23 -1.37 6.38
C HIS A 113 -1.72 -0.23 5.48
N VAL A 114 -1.71 1.00 5.99
CA VAL A 114 -1.23 2.18 5.24
C VAL A 114 0.28 2.09 5.01
N TYR A 115 1.02 1.60 6.00
CA TYR A 115 2.44 1.35 5.91
C TYR A 115 2.76 0.34 4.79
N GLU A 116 2.10 -0.81 4.77
CA GLU A 116 2.30 -1.84 3.75
C GLU A 116 1.96 -1.36 2.34
N GLN A 117 0.86 -0.62 2.20
CA GLN A 117 0.45 -0.07 0.91
C GLN A 117 1.50 0.91 0.38
N SER A 118 1.91 1.90 1.18
CA SER A 118 2.91 2.90 0.78
C SER A 118 4.28 2.28 0.52
N TYR A 119 4.66 1.26 1.29
CA TYR A 119 5.86 0.47 1.09
C TYR A 119 5.86 -0.22 -0.27
N ALA A 120 4.81 -1.01 -0.55
CA ALA A 120 4.69 -1.76 -1.79
C ALA A 120 4.70 -0.83 -3.00
N GLU A 121 3.86 0.22 -2.99
CA GLU A 121 3.78 1.19 -4.09
C GLU A 121 5.13 1.85 -4.38
N THR A 122 5.82 2.32 -3.33
CA THR A 122 7.13 2.98 -3.47
C THR A 122 8.18 2.00 -3.99
N LEU A 123 8.19 0.78 -3.47
CA LEU A 123 9.15 -0.24 -3.85
C LEU A 123 8.95 -0.69 -5.30
N HIS A 124 7.71 -0.96 -5.72
CA HIS A 124 7.38 -1.28 -7.10
C HIS A 124 7.81 -0.18 -8.06
N ALA A 125 7.53 1.09 -7.71
CA ALA A 125 7.95 2.23 -8.53
C ALA A 125 9.47 2.30 -8.68
N ARG A 126 10.23 2.08 -7.59
CA ARG A 126 11.70 2.04 -7.64
C ARG A 126 12.22 0.87 -8.48
N ARG A 127 11.71 -0.34 -8.28
CA ARG A 127 12.10 -1.53 -9.05
C ARG A 127 11.87 -1.33 -10.54
N LYS A 128 10.69 -0.80 -10.93
CA LYS A 128 10.37 -0.44 -12.32
C LYS A 128 11.34 0.59 -12.89
N ARG A 129 11.64 1.67 -12.15
CA ARG A 129 12.61 2.69 -12.59
C ARG A 129 14.00 2.09 -12.77
N SER A 130 14.48 1.28 -11.83
CA SER A 130 15.77 0.61 -11.93
C SER A 130 15.84 -0.34 -13.14
N ALA A 131 14.80 -1.15 -13.37
CA ALA A 131 14.73 -2.01 -14.55
C ALA A 131 14.72 -1.23 -15.86
N LEU A 132 13.99 -0.10 -15.92
CA LEU A 132 13.95 0.76 -17.10
C LEU A 132 15.32 1.40 -17.37
N VAL A 133 15.96 1.95 -16.34
CA VAL A 133 17.29 2.56 -16.45
C VAL A 133 18.31 1.51 -16.92
N GLY A 134 18.32 0.35 -16.29
CA GLY A 134 19.17 -0.77 -16.70
C GLY A 134 18.91 -1.15 -18.15
N GLY A 135 17.65 -1.34 -18.52
CA GLY A 135 17.24 -1.70 -19.88
C GLY A 135 17.62 -0.68 -20.94
N ALA A 136 17.55 0.61 -20.63
CA ALA A 136 18.00 1.67 -21.52
C ALA A 136 19.52 1.58 -21.77
N PHE A 137 20.32 1.40 -20.71
CA PHE A 137 21.76 1.20 -20.85
C PHE A 137 22.09 -0.07 -21.65
N GLY A 138 21.44 -1.18 -21.33
CA GLY A 138 21.64 -2.44 -22.06
C GLY A 138 21.30 -2.30 -23.55
N THR A 139 20.19 -1.64 -23.87
CA THR A 139 19.78 -1.39 -25.25
C THR A 139 20.79 -0.51 -25.99
N ALA A 140 21.31 0.52 -25.33
CA ALA A 140 22.36 1.37 -25.90
C ALA A 140 23.65 0.57 -26.16
N THR A 141 24.04 -0.32 -25.24
CA THR A 141 25.18 -1.23 -25.41
C THR A 141 24.97 -2.16 -26.62
N LEU A 142 23.79 -2.77 -26.77
CA LEU A 142 23.46 -3.59 -27.94
C LEU A 142 23.60 -2.78 -29.23
N GLY A 143 23.04 -1.56 -29.28
CA GLY A 143 23.16 -0.67 -30.43
C GLY A 143 24.61 -0.37 -30.80
N ALA A 144 25.46 -0.08 -29.81
CA ALA A 144 26.88 0.16 -30.03
C ALA A 144 27.61 -1.07 -30.60
N VAL A 145 27.31 -2.27 -30.09
CA VAL A 145 27.88 -3.52 -30.61
C VAL A 145 27.44 -3.76 -32.06
N LEU A 146 26.16 -3.60 -32.36
CA LEU A 146 25.64 -3.78 -33.73
C LEU A 146 26.28 -2.78 -34.71
N LEU A 147 26.45 -1.52 -34.30
CA LEU A 147 27.13 -0.52 -35.11
C LEU A 147 28.61 -0.85 -35.33
N ALA A 148 29.31 -1.35 -34.31
CA ALA A 148 30.70 -1.76 -34.44
C ALA A 148 30.87 -2.96 -35.39
N VAL A 149 29.98 -3.95 -35.28
CA VAL A 149 29.95 -5.12 -36.19
C VAL A 149 29.63 -4.68 -37.62
N TRP A 150 28.63 -3.81 -37.79
CA TRP A 150 28.27 -3.26 -39.08
C TRP A 150 29.44 -2.49 -39.70
N ALA A 151 30.08 -1.58 -38.97
CA ALA A 151 31.24 -0.85 -39.46
C ALA A 151 32.36 -1.81 -39.89
N ASN A 152 32.67 -2.82 -39.08
CA ASN A 152 33.70 -3.82 -39.42
C ASN A 152 33.38 -4.57 -40.72
N TYR A 153 32.11 -4.90 -40.98
CA TYR A 153 31.70 -5.58 -42.21
C TYR A 153 31.85 -4.74 -43.49
N TYR A 154 31.77 -3.41 -43.42
CA TYR A 154 31.86 -2.55 -44.60
C TYR A 154 33.29 -2.08 -44.94
N TYR A 155 34.20 -2.12 -43.97
CA TYR A 155 35.58 -1.66 -44.16
C TYR A 155 36.57 -2.78 -44.53
N TYR A 156 36.12 -4.05 -44.55
CA TYR A 156 36.87 -5.22 -45.00
C TYR A 156 36.12 -5.95 -46.12
#